data_AF-A0A1V1TSD1-F1
#
_entry.id   AF-A0A1V1TSD1-F1
#
_cell.length_a   1.000
_cell.length_b   1.000
_cell.length_c   1.000
_cell.angle_alpha   90.00
_cell.angle_beta   90.00
_cell.angle_gamma   90.00
#
_symmetry.space_group_name_H-M   'P 1'
#
loop_
_entity.id
_entity.type
_entity.pdbx_description
1 polymer ?
#
loop_
_entity_poly.entity_id
_entity_poly.type
_entity_poly.pdbx_seq_one_letter_code
_entity_poly.pdbx_strand_id
1 'polypeptide(L)'
;MSSKYAFAKTLKEVRFLFCQGETSAATRTFLTRAYPTMKKNNPHTPILMREAAGTIPKIYARYEFGKEKSQSLEGLSDKQIEDAFATLVREDV
;
A
#
# COMPACT_ATOMS: atom_id res chain seq x y z
N MET A 1 16.48 12.74 -7.40
CA MET A 1 15.81 12.48 -6.11
C MET A 1 14.61 11.60 -6.34
N SER A 2 14.77 10.28 -6.24
CA SER A 2 13.66 9.34 -6.40
C SER A 2 12.85 9.36 -5.10
N SER A 3 11.66 9.95 -5.12
CA SER A 3 10.84 10.01 -3.91
C SER A 3 10.45 8.57 -3.56
N LYS A 4 10.77 8.11 -2.34
CA LYS A 4 10.54 6.73 -1.88
C LYS A 4 9.11 6.22 -2.14
N TYR A 5 8.16 7.16 -2.23
CA TYR A 5 6.72 6.95 -2.34
C TYR A 5 6.12 7.42 -3.67
N ALA A 6 6.91 7.66 -4.73
CA ALA A 6 6.38 7.95 -6.06
C ALA A 6 5.84 6.68 -6.72
N PHE A 7 4.65 6.76 -7.31
CA PHE A 7 4.00 5.64 -7.96
C PHE A 7 4.46 5.53 -9.41
N ALA A 8 4.56 4.30 -9.90
CA ALA A 8 4.72 4.04 -11.33
C ALA A 8 3.52 4.61 -12.11
N LYS A 9 3.76 5.07 -13.34
CA LYS A 9 2.70 5.63 -14.20
C LYS A 9 1.63 4.58 -14.57
N THR A 10 2.04 3.32 -14.57
CA THR A 10 1.21 2.14 -14.83
C THR A 10 0.24 1.84 -13.70
N LEU A 11 0.49 2.34 -12.48
CA LEU A 11 -0.33 2.07 -11.31
C LEU A 11 -1.57 2.98 -11.27
N LYS A 12 -2.75 2.36 -11.26
CA LYS A 12 -4.05 3.05 -11.28
C LYS A 12 -4.71 3.16 -9.92
N GLU A 13 -4.54 2.18 -9.03
CA GLU A 13 -5.03 2.27 -7.65
C GLU A 13 -4.16 1.46 -6.70
N VAL A 14 -3.99 1.97 -5.47
CA VAL A 14 -3.50 1.18 -4.34
C VAL A 14 -4.62 1.08 -3.32
N ARG A 15 -4.86 -0.13 -2.80
CA ARG A 15 -5.83 -0.39 -1.75
C ARG A 15 -5.18 -1.14 -0.59
N PHE A 16 -5.34 -0.57 0.60
CA PHE A 16 -4.93 -1.19 1.85
C PHE A 16 -6.16 -1.80 2.52
N LEU A 17 -6.13 -3.11 2.75
CA LEU A 17 -7.03 -3.79 3.69
C LEU A 17 -6.29 -3.96 5.02
N PHE A 18 -6.93 -3.55 6.11
CA PHE A 18 -6.41 -3.77 7.46
C PHE A 18 -7.56 -3.84 8.47
N CYS A 19 -7.30 -4.36 9.67
CA CYS A 19 -8.26 -4.38 10.76
C CYS A 19 -7.83 -3.48 11.95
N GLN A 20 -8.76 -3.24 12.88
CA GLN A 20 -8.48 -2.51 14.12
C GLN A 20 -7.74 -3.34 15.18
N GLY A 21 -7.58 -4.65 14.94
CA GLY A 21 -6.91 -5.58 15.87
C GLY A 21 -5.38 -5.45 15.88
N GLU A 22 -4.76 -6.22 16.76
CA GLU A 22 -3.30 -6.21 16.97
C GLU A 22 -2.52 -6.67 15.73
N THR A 23 -3.07 -7.61 14.97
CA THR A 23 -2.44 -8.18 13.76
C THR A 23 -2.15 -7.14 12.68
N SER A 24 -2.91 -6.04 12.66
CA SER A 24 -2.77 -4.95 11.67
C SER A 24 -2.17 -3.67 12.27
N ALA A 25 -1.65 -3.70 13.50
CA ALA A 25 -1.08 -2.52 14.15
C ALA A 25 0.11 -1.94 13.36
N ALA A 26 1.00 -2.79 12.86
CA ALA A 26 2.17 -2.36 12.06
C ALA A 26 1.74 -1.62 10.78
N THR A 27 0.74 -2.13 10.06
CA THR A 27 0.20 -1.50 8.84
C THR A 27 -0.42 -0.13 9.13
N ARG A 28 -1.12 0.03 10.26
CA ARG A 28 -1.70 1.32 10.67
C ARG A 28 -0.63 2.36 11.01
N THR A 29 0.41 1.95 11.72
CA THR A 29 1.55 2.82 12.03
C THR A 29 2.27 3.26 10.76
N PHE A 30 2.51 2.34 9.84
CA PHE A 30 3.08 2.62 8.52
C PHE A 30 2.24 3.66 7.75
N LEU A 31 0.92 3.42 7.64
CA LEU A 31 0.01 4.30 6.92
C LEU A 31 -0.03 5.70 7.52
N THR A 32 -0.08 5.82 8.84
CA THR A 32 -0.09 7.12 9.53
C THR A 32 1.15 7.95 9.19
N ARG A 33 2.33 7.31 9.12
CA ARG A 33 3.60 7.98 8.78
C ARG A 33 3.72 8.29 7.28
N ALA A 34 3.41 7.31 6.43
CA ALA A 34 3.71 7.38 5.00
C ALA A 34 2.63 8.12 4.18
N TYR A 35 1.36 8.06 4.60
CA TYR A 35 0.22 8.56 3.83
C TYR A 35 0.32 10.03 3.38
N PRO A 36 0.75 10.99 4.24
CA PRO A 36 0.88 12.38 3.81
C PRO A 36 1.87 12.54 2.64
N THR A 37 2.99 11.81 2.70
CA THR A 37 4.02 11.83 1.65
C THR A 37 3.54 11.13 0.38
N MET A 38 2.86 9.98 0.52
CA MET A 38 2.26 9.25 -0.61
C MET A 38 1.25 10.13 -1.36
N LYS A 39 0.36 10.80 -0.64
CA LYS A 39 -0.67 11.66 -1.23
C LYS A 39 -0.08 12.90 -1.89
N LYS A 40 0.96 13.50 -1.28
CA LYS A 40 1.66 14.66 -1.84
C LYS A 40 2.35 14.33 -3.17
N ASN A 41 2.96 13.15 -3.26
CA ASN A 41 3.70 12.76 -4.46
C ASN A 41 2.79 12.21 -5.57
N ASN A 42 1.59 11.73 -5.23
CA ASN A 42 0.66 11.09 -6.17
C ASN A 42 -0.74 11.72 -6.07
N PRO A 43 -0.93 12.95 -6.58
CA PRO A 43 -2.21 13.67 -6.45
C PRO A 43 -3.36 13.05 -7.26
N HIS A 44 -3.04 12.31 -8.34
CA HIS A 44 -4.04 11.75 -9.26
C HIS A 44 -4.34 10.28 -9.02
N THR A 45 -3.48 9.56 -8.29
CA THR A 45 -3.66 8.12 -8.08
C THR A 45 -4.42 7.87 -6.79
N PRO A 46 -5.59 7.21 -6.83
CA PRO A 46 -6.36 6.90 -5.64
C PRO A 46 -5.62 5.95 -4.71
N ILE A 47 -5.51 6.35 -3.44
CA ILE A 47 -5.04 5.55 -2.33
C ILE A 47 -6.25 5.20 -1.46
N LEU A 48 -6.72 3.97 -1.56
CA LEU A 48 -7.90 3.47 -0.85
C LEU A 48 -7.49 2.82 0.46
N MET A 49 -8.14 3.23 1.56
CA MET A 49 -8.03 2.58 2.86
C MET A 49 -9.37 1.86 3.12
N ARG A 50 -9.31 0.56 3.39
CA ARG A 50 -10.45 -0.30 3.67
C ARG A 50 -10.21 -0.98 5.00
N GLU A 51 -10.94 -0.51 6.00
CA GLU A 51 -10.90 -1.08 7.34
C GLU A 51 -12.06 -2.04 7.52
N ALA A 52 -11.78 -3.25 8.00
CA ALA A 52 -12.78 -4.26 8.31
C ALA A 52 -12.34 -5.12 9.51
N ALA A 53 -13.29 -5.50 10.36
CA ALA A 53 -13.01 -6.38 11.49
C ALA A 53 -12.72 -7.81 11.01
N GLY A 54 -11.68 -8.44 11.56
CA GLY A 54 -11.31 -9.82 11.24
C GLY A 54 -10.61 -10.03 9.89
N THR A 55 -10.29 -8.97 9.15
CA THR A 55 -9.56 -9.09 7.88
C THR A 55 -8.05 -9.11 8.09
N ILE A 56 -7.39 -10.01 7.36
CA ILE A 56 -5.93 -10.10 7.28
C ILE A 56 -5.39 -8.84 6.57
N PRO A 57 -4.32 -8.21 7.08
CA PRO A 57 -3.76 -7.02 6.46
C PRO A 57 -3.18 -7.38 5.08
N LYS A 58 -3.65 -6.69 4.04
CA LYS A 58 -3.27 -6.95 2.64
C LYS A 58 -3.15 -5.64 1.86
N ILE A 59 -2.21 -5.60 0.91
CA ILE A 59 -2.11 -4.52 -0.07
C ILE A 59 -2.54 -5.07 -1.41
N TYR A 60 -3.37 -4.31 -2.11
CA TYR A 60 -3.74 -4.51 -3.49
C TYR A 60 -3.22 -3.36 -4.33
N ALA A 61 -2.57 -3.68 -5.44
CA ALA A 61 -2.09 -2.74 -6.42
C ALA A 61 -2.71 -3.13 -7.77
N ARG A 62 -3.43 -2.20 -8.39
CA ARG A 62 -3.98 -2.40 -9.73
C ARG A 62 -3.22 -1.54 -10.72
N TYR A 63 -2.85 -2.15 -11.82
CA TYR A 63 -2.11 -1.57 -12.92
C TYR A 63 -3.02 -1.35 -14.14
N GLU A 64 -2.41 -0.85 -15.21
CA GLU A 64 -3.04 -0.78 -16.51
C GLU A 64 -3.52 -2.14 -17.00
N PHE A 65 -4.47 -2.12 -17.94
CA PHE A 65 -5.09 -3.31 -18.51
C PHE A 65 -5.80 -4.21 -17.49
N GLY A 66 -6.13 -3.69 -16.30
CA GLY A 66 -6.88 -4.42 -15.29
C GLY A 66 -6.09 -5.49 -14.54
N LYS A 67 -4.75 -5.50 -14.65
CA LYS A 67 -3.90 -6.40 -13.86
C LYS A 67 -3.94 -5.97 -12.39
N GLU A 68 -4.20 -6.91 -11.49
CA GLU A 68 -4.19 -6.66 -10.03
C GLU A 68 -3.21 -7.62 -9.35
N LYS A 69 -2.39 -7.08 -8.44
CA LYS A 69 -1.52 -7.87 -7.56
C LYS A 69 -1.92 -7.62 -6.11
N SER A 70 -1.86 -8.69 -5.32
CA SER A 70 -2.14 -8.63 -3.88
C SER A 70 -1.00 -9.24 -3.08
N GLN A 71 -0.59 -8.58 -2.00
CA GLN A 71 0.41 -9.09 -1.07
C GLN A 71 -0.15 -9.08 0.35
N SER A 72 0.03 -10.19 1.07
CA SER A 72 -0.29 -10.26 2.50
C SER A 72 0.79 -9.58 3.34
N LEU A 73 0.36 -8.83 4.35
CA LEU A 73 1.23 -8.14 5.32
C LEU A 73 1.21 -8.81 6.69
N GLU A 74 0.62 -10.00 6.80
CA GLU A 74 0.51 -10.72 8.05
C GLU A 74 1.90 -11.08 8.61
N GLY A 75 2.14 -10.74 9.87
CA GLY A 75 3.43 -11.01 10.55
C GLY A 75 4.62 -10.20 10.03
N LEU A 76 4.43 -9.28 9.10
CA LEU A 76 5.52 -8.44 8.59
C LEU A 76 5.82 -7.26 9.53
N SER A 77 7.10 -6.95 9.65
CA SER A 77 7.58 -5.74 10.33
C SER A 77 7.35 -4.49 9.48
N ASP A 78 7.36 -3.31 10.10
CA ASP A 78 7.19 -2.01 9.43
C ASP A 78 8.12 -1.82 8.21
N LYS A 79 9.38 -2.28 8.33
CA LYS A 79 10.35 -2.22 7.22
C LYS A 79 9.96 -3.13 6.06
N GLN A 80 9.55 -4.36 6.35
CA GLN A 80 9.11 -5.32 5.34
C GLN A 80 7.82 -4.86 4.64
N ILE A 81 6.93 -4.18 5.36
CA ILE A 81 5.74 -3.55 4.77
C ILE A 81 6.14 -2.44 3.80
N GLU A 82 7.10 -1.59 4.19
CA GLU A 82 7.62 -0.53 3.32
C GLU A 82 8.28 -1.10 2.05
N ASP A 83 9.06 -2.18 2.18
CA ASP A 83 9.72 -2.84 1.05
C ASP A 83 8.72 -3.54 0.12
N ALA A 84 7.72 -4.25 0.68
CA ALA A 84 6.65 -4.88 -0.09
C ALA A 84 5.83 -3.82 -0.84
N PHE A 85 5.49 -2.72 -0.17
CA PHE A 85 4.81 -1.58 -0.78
C PHE A 85 5.64 -0.96 -1.91
N ALA A 86 6.92 -0.70 -1.68
CA ALA A 86 7.81 -0.10 -2.67
C ALA A 86 7.97 -1.00 -3.91
N THR A 87 7.95 -2.32 -3.72
CA THR A 87 7.99 -3.30 -4.81
C THR A 87 6.73 -3.21 -5.66
N LEU A 88 5.54 -3.28 -5.05
CA LEU A 88 4.26 -3.20 -5.76
C LEU A 88 4.08 -1.88 -6.51
N VAL A 89 4.49 -0.78 -5.89
CA VAL A 89 4.26 0.56 -6.43
C VAL A 89 5.19 0.93 -7.58
N ARG A 90 6.36 0.29 -7.68
CA ARG A 90 7.33 0.49 -8.76
C ARG A 90 7.21 -0.56 -9.85
N GLU A 91 6.35 -1.56 -9.69
CA GLU A 91 6.28 -2.64 -10.64
C GLU A 91 5.64 -2.14 -11.95
N ASP A 92 6.46 -2.05 -12.99
CA ASP A 92 6.03 -1.78 -14.36
C ASP A 92 5.74 -3.12 -15.05
N VAL A 93 4.47 -3.52 -15.06
CA VAL A 93 3.96 -4.78 -15.64
C VAL A 93 3.28 -4.55 -16.99
#